data_AF-A0A6L7U5X6-F1
#
_entry.id   AF-A0A6L7U5X6-F1
#
_cell.length_a   1.000
_cell.length_b   1.000
_cell.length_c   1.000
_cell.angle_alpha   90.00
_cell.angle_beta   90.00
_cell.angle_gamma   90.00
#
_symmetry.space_group_name_H-M   'P 1'
#
loop_
_entity.id
_entity.type
_entity.pdbx_description
1 polymer ?
#
loop_
_entity_poly.entity_id
_entity_poly.type
_entity_poly.pdbx_seq_one_letter_code
_entity_poly.pdbx_strand_id
1 'polypeptide(L)'
;MPVRRILPTEEIPVQVRDRTEEWRRQRLDFDPAEHASALVYIFSAIGQVKEDDWDDQSSLRFILSQVPKDGSGFYSKSNLVAGYRWMVEQGDLDEDPDLLRRIRMKPMRTASGVAPVTVLTAPAGCPSACIFCPDDVRMPKSYIHDEPGCQRAEQDGFDPFRQTLGRIQGFESIGHTADKVELLILGGTWSAYSREYRNWYVQRCLDAMNCGDGSHHAQSPSLAVALERNVSARHRNVGLVVETRPDWITPDEIRHLRSLGVTKVQIGVQSLDDRILELNNRGHTVAEVRRALDLLRTAGFKLHLHWMPNLHGATPESDRRDFRRFFSDRSICPDEMKIYPCSLIAGTELHRLWQQGLYRPYTETELVDLLADVKPTIPPYTRINRLFRDIPAHHIQAGVRTSNLREVVQRELARRGTPCGCIRCREISQAQVDPDRLSIETTRYRTTLTEEFFIACTTPDPEPDRSARLVGFLRLSHIREPGTGSHAFLDELCGAAMIREVHVYGMAQGLGRGRAGAAQHAGVGHRLLNEAARLSADCGFDRQSVIAATGTRGYYAARGFRQGELYMHRDLN
;
A
#
# COMPACT_ATOMS: atom_id res chain seq x y z
N MET A 1 19.79 -27.51 -3.78
CA MET A 1 19.46 -26.21 -3.16
C MET A 1 19.16 -26.47 -1.69
N PRO A 2 19.63 -25.64 -0.74
CA PRO A 2 19.28 -25.85 0.67
C PRO A 2 17.76 -25.84 0.82
N VAL A 3 17.23 -26.81 1.57
CA VAL A 3 15.80 -26.94 1.83
C VAL A 3 15.34 -25.67 2.56
N ARG A 4 14.47 -24.89 1.92
CA ARG A 4 13.93 -23.67 2.52
C ARG A 4 12.92 -24.05 3.58
N ARG A 5 13.14 -23.58 4.81
CA ARG A 5 12.22 -23.82 5.94
C ARG A 5 10.87 -23.16 5.66
N ILE A 6 9.85 -23.99 5.50
CA ILE A 6 8.45 -23.56 5.53
C ILE A 6 8.03 -23.50 6.99
N LEU A 7 7.36 -22.42 7.38
CA LEU A 7 6.84 -22.21 8.72
C LEU A 7 5.46 -22.88 8.80
N PRO A 8 5.34 -24.01 9.52
CA PRO A 8 4.14 -24.80 9.56
C PRO A 8 3.11 -24.15 10.50
N THR A 9 1.83 -24.54 10.36
CA THR A 9 0.70 -23.89 11.07
C THR A 9 0.81 -24.08 12.59
N GLU A 10 1.54 -25.09 13.05
CA GLU A 10 1.81 -25.40 14.46
C GLU A 10 2.82 -24.45 15.11
N GLU A 11 3.69 -23.80 14.32
CA GLU A 11 4.63 -22.78 14.82
C GLU A 11 3.98 -21.40 15.00
N ILE A 12 2.69 -21.28 14.67
CA ILE A 12 1.90 -20.04 14.82
C ILE A 12 1.26 -20.04 16.22
N PRO A 13 1.41 -18.97 17.03
CA PRO A 13 0.97 -18.99 18.41
C PRO A 13 -0.49 -19.42 18.55
N VAL A 14 -0.74 -20.37 19.45
CA VAL A 14 -2.06 -20.98 19.64
C VAL A 14 -3.14 -19.94 19.97
N GLN A 15 -2.75 -18.81 20.57
CA GLN A 15 -3.65 -17.69 20.86
C GLN A 15 -4.22 -17.01 19.59
N VAL A 16 -3.47 -17.04 18.48
CA VAL A 16 -3.95 -16.61 17.14
C VAL A 16 -4.98 -17.62 16.60
N ARG A 17 -4.88 -18.89 17.03
CA ARG A 17 -5.72 -20.01 16.57
C ARG A 17 -6.99 -20.21 17.42
N ASP A 18 -6.91 -20.01 18.74
CA ASP A 18 -7.91 -20.51 19.71
C ASP A 18 -9.03 -19.53 20.09
N ARG A 19 -9.03 -18.29 19.59
CA ARG A 19 -10.21 -17.39 19.59
C ARG A 19 -11.05 -17.37 20.90
N THR A 20 -10.44 -17.38 22.09
CA THR A 20 -11.24 -17.52 23.33
C THR A 20 -12.16 -16.32 23.56
N GLU A 21 -13.43 -16.58 23.86
CA GLU A 21 -14.48 -15.60 24.16
C GLU A 21 -14.15 -14.69 25.36
N GLU A 22 -13.22 -15.13 26.21
CA GLU A 22 -12.64 -14.35 27.30
C GLU A 22 -11.99 -13.05 26.80
N TRP A 23 -11.43 -13.09 25.59
CA TRP A 23 -10.86 -11.93 24.91
C TRP A 23 -11.92 -11.03 24.23
N ARG A 24 -13.14 -11.53 23.97
CA ARG A 24 -14.26 -10.72 23.44
C ARG A 24 -14.78 -9.71 24.47
N ARG A 25 -14.67 -10.01 25.77
CA ARG A 25 -15.19 -9.15 26.85
C ARG A 25 -14.36 -7.90 27.11
N GLN A 26 -13.12 -7.83 26.62
CA GLN A 26 -12.22 -6.70 26.83
C GLN A 26 -12.37 -5.56 25.79
N ARG A 27 -13.37 -5.62 24.89
CA ARG A 27 -13.32 -4.91 23.60
C ARG A 27 -14.40 -3.87 23.31
N LEU A 28 -15.02 -3.31 24.33
CA LEU A 28 -15.77 -2.05 24.22
C LEU A 28 -15.27 -1.13 25.33
N ASP A 29 -14.25 -0.33 25.01
CA ASP A 29 -13.67 0.68 25.93
C ASP A 29 -14.46 2.02 25.87
N PHE A 30 -15.57 2.02 25.13
CA PHE A 30 -16.46 3.16 24.92
C PHE A 30 -17.85 2.70 24.50
N ASP A 31 -18.82 2.80 25.40
CA ASP A 31 -20.24 2.62 25.12
C ASP A 31 -20.92 4.01 24.99
N PRO A 32 -21.38 4.42 23.80
CA PRO A 32 -22.07 5.70 23.63
C PRO A 32 -23.24 5.92 24.60
N ALA A 33 -23.94 4.86 25.01
CA ALA A 33 -25.07 4.95 25.91
C ALA A 33 -24.63 5.42 27.32
N GLU A 34 -23.49 4.95 27.82
CA GLU A 34 -22.93 5.35 29.12
C GLU A 34 -22.44 6.81 29.13
N HIS A 35 -22.20 7.39 27.95
CA HIS A 35 -21.70 8.76 27.77
C HIS A 35 -22.73 9.72 27.16
N ALA A 36 -24.00 9.33 27.05
CA ALA A 36 -25.01 10.09 26.32
C ALA A 36 -25.12 11.56 26.77
N SER A 37 -25.19 11.83 28.07
CA SER A 37 -25.28 13.19 28.61
C SER A 37 -24.06 14.07 28.25
N ALA A 38 -22.87 13.48 28.27
CA ALA A 38 -21.64 14.18 27.90
C ALA A 38 -21.59 14.48 26.40
N LEU A 39 -22.01 13.52 25.58
CA LEU A 39 -22.07 13.66 24.12
C LEU A 39 -23.08 14.73 23.68
N VAL A 40 -24.27 14.81 24.30
CA VAL A 40 -25.25 15.87 24.02
C VAL A 40 -24.64 17.25 24.27
N TYR A 41 -23.97 17.42 25.42
CA TYR A 41 -23.31 18.68 25.74
C TYR A 41 -22.23 19.03 24.70
N ILE A 42 -21.37 18.07 24.37
CA ILE A 42 -20.28 18.28 23.41
C ILE A 42 -20.83 18.69 22.04
N PHE A 43 -21.84 17.99 21.52
CA PHE A 43 -22.42 18.29 20.21
C PHE A 43 -23.17 19.63 20.18
N SER A 44 -23.91 19.95 21.25
CA SER A 44 -24.55 21.26 21.39
C SER A 44 -23.52 22.40 21.42
N ALA A 45 -22.45 22.24 22.21
CA ALA A 45 -21.37 23.21 22.29
C ALA A 45 -20.66 23.42 20.94
N ILE A 46 -20.46 22.34 20.16
CA ILE A 46 -19.89 22.44 18.82
C ILE A 46 -20.83 23.17 17.86
N GLY A 47 -22.14 22.90 17.93
CA GLY A 47 -23.16 23.55 17.09
C GLY A 47 -23.32 25.05 17.37
N GLN A 48 -23.00 25.51 18.59
CA GLN A 48 -23.10 26.94 18.96
C GLN A 48 -21.94 27.80 18.44
N VAL A 49 -20.81 27.20 18.03
CA VAL A 49 -19.68 27.95 17.47
C VAL A 49 -19.98 28.33 16.01
N LYS A 50 -19.96 29.63 15.71
CA LYS A 50 -20.12 30.13 14.33
C LYS A 50 -18.98 29.64 13.44
N GLU A 51 -19.26 29.44 12.16
CA GLU A 51 -18.26 28.89 11.21
C GLU A 51 -17.01 29.78 11.10
N ASP A 52 -17.17 31.11 11.08
CA ASP A 52 -16.05 32.05 10.97
C ASP A 52 -15.12 32.04 12.21
N ASP A 53 -15.63 31.55 13.34
CA ASP A 53 -14.93 31.49 14.62
C ASP A 53 -14.37 30.09 14.94
N TRP A 54 -14.57 29.12 14.03
CA TRP A 54 -14.13 27.74 14.23
C TRP A 54 -12.67 27.53 13.80
N ASP A 55 -11.82 27.18 14.76
CA ASP A 55 -10.45 26.72 14.51
C ASP A 55 -10.31 25.21 14.77
N ASP A 56 -9.89 24.48 13.74
CA ASP A 56 -9.78 23.01 13.77
C ASP A 56 -8.74 22.47 14.76
N GLN A 57 -7.79 23.28 15.22
CA GLN A 57 -6.75 22.86 16.15
C GLN A 57 -7.13 23.11 17.62
N SER A 58 -7.86 24.20 17.89
CA SER A 58 -8.08 24.70 19.25
C SER A 58 -9.53 24.63 19.71
N SER A 59 -10.52 24.90 18.85
CA SER A 59 -11.94 24.98 19.25
C SER A 59 -12.47 23.66 19.81
N LEU A 60 -12.21 22.54 19.13
CA LEU A 60 -12.64 21.23 19.62
C LEU A 60 -11.91 20.84 20.91
N ARG A 61 -10.61 21.12 21.01
CA ARG A 61 -9.83 20.78 22.20
C ARG A 61 -10.32 21.56 23.43
N PHE A 62 -10.70 22.81 23.24
CA PHE A 62 -11.30 23.64 24.29
C PHE A 62 -12.62 23.04 24.78
N ILE A 63 -13.54 22.68 23.89
CA ILE A 63 -14.83 22.06 24.24
C ILE A 63 -14.61 20.75 25.01
N LEU A 64 -13.71 19.89 24.52
CA LEU A 64 -13.40 18.62 25.17
C LEU A 64 -12.75 18.78 26.55
N SER A 65 -12.09 19.90 26.83
CA SER A 65 -11.52 20.16 28.15
C SER A 65 -12.56 20.48 29.22
N GLN A 66 -13.77 20.86 28.82
CA GLN A 66 -14.86 21.12 29.75
C GLN A 66 -15.59 19.82 30.15
N VAL A 67 -15.40 18.74 29.38
CA VAL A 67 -16.07 17.45 29.60
C VAL A 67 -15.06 16.31 29.49
N PRO A 68 -14.28 16.04 30.55
CA PRO A 68 -13.31 14.94 30.54
C PRO A 68 -14.02 13.58 30.45
N LYS A 69 -13.44 12.65 29.67
CA LYS A 69 -13.93 11.27 29.60
C LYS A 69 -13.56 10.56 30.92
N ASP A 70 -14.51 9.89 31.58
CA ASP A 70 -14.26 9.10 32.82
C ASP A 70 -13.47 9.84 33.91
N GLY A 71 -13.66 11.16 34.01
CA GLY A 71 -12.94 12.01 34.96
C GLY A 71 -11.47 12.31 34.61
N SER A 72 -10.91 11.74 33.52
CA SER A 72 -9.55 12.05 33.06
C SER A 72 -9.35 11.83 31.55
N GLY A 73 -8.72 12.79 30.87
CA GLY A 73 -8.46 12.72 29.43
C GLY A 73 -9.61 13.23 28.56
N PHE A 74 -9.46 13.13 27.24
CA PHE A 74 -10.40 13.68 26.26
C PHE A 74 -11.16 12.58 25.52
N TYR A 75 -12.41 12.85 25.14
CA TYR A 75 -13.07 12.05 24.11
C TYR A 75 -12.25 12.13 22.83
N SER A 76 -11.83 10.98 22.31
CA SER A 76 -11.17 10.92 21.01
C SER A 76 -12.19 11.24 19.91
N LYS A 77 -11.71 11.68 18.74
CA LYS A 77 -12.60 11.91 17.59
C LYS A 77 -13.39 10.66 17.18
N SER A 78 -12.83 9.45 17.38
CA SER A 78 -13.57 8.20 17.15
C SER A 78 -14.71 8.01 18.15
N ASN A 79 -14.53 8.38 19.42
CA ASN A 79 -15.60 8.34 20.43
C ASN A 79 -16.74 9.30 20.04
N LEU A 80 -16.38 10.51 19.61
CA LEU A 80 -17.36 11.52 19.16
C LEU A 80 -18.14 11.05 17.93
N VAL A 81 -17.48 10.47 16.93
CA VAL A 81 -18.19 9.97 15.73
C VAL A 81 -19.06 8.76 16.07
N ALA A 82 -18.60 7.86 16.94
CA ALA A 82 -19.42 6.75 17.43
C ALA A 82 -20.67 7.26 18.17
N GLY A 83 -20.51 8.23 19.06
CA GLY A 83 -21.60 8.89 19.78
C GLY A 83 -22.59 9.59 18.86
N TYR A 84 -22.09 10.34 17.87
CA TYR A 84 -22.92 11.05 16.88
C TYR A 84 -23.78 10.05 16.09
N ARG A 85 -23.18 8.98 15.55
CA ARG A 85 -23.91 7.96 14.79
C ARG A 85 -24.98 7.28 15.63
N TRP A 86 -24.62 6.91 16.86
CA TRP A 86 -25.55 6.29 17.79
C TRP A 86 -26.74 7.21 18.10
N MET A 87 -26.51 8.50 18.37
CA MET A 87 -27.60 9.46 18.64
C MET A 87 -28.49 9.71 17.42
N VAL A 88 -27.92 9.76 16.21
CA VAL A 88 -28.70 9.85 14.96
C VAL A 88 -29.55 8.60 14.77
N GLU A 89 -28.99 7.40 15.00
CA GLU A 89 -29.73 6.14 14.91
C GLU A 89 -30.86 6.03 15.95
N GLN A 90 -30.68 6.59 17.16
CA GLN A 90 -31.74 6.65 18.18
C GLN A 90 -32.79 7.75 17.93
N GLY A 91 -32.51 8.70 17.02
CA GLY A 91 -33.36 9.86 16.75
C GLY A 91 -33.18 11.01 17.75
N ASP A 92 -32.13 10.98 18.58
CA ASP A 92 -31.79 12.02 19.56
C ASP A 92 -31.03 13.21 18.94
N LEU A 93 -30.55 13.05 17.70
CA LEU A 93 -29.82 14.08 16.95
C LEU A 93 -30.16 14.00 15.46
N ASP A 94 -30.44 15.14 14.83
CA ASP A 94 -30.61 15.20 13.37
C ASP A 94 -29.27 15.06 12.64
N GLU A 95 -29.28 14.50 11.42
CA GLU A 95 -28.09 14.43 10.58
C GLU A 95 -27.59 15.84 10.18
N ASP A 96 -26.56 16.31 10.87
CA ASP A 96 -25.82 17.55 10.55
C ASP A 96 -24.43 17.27 9.90
N PRO A 97 -24.26 17.54 8.59
CA PRO A 97 -22.97 17.36 7.88
C PRO A 97 -21.83 18.25 8.39
N ASP A 98 -22.12 19.43 8.93
CA ASP A 98 -21.11 20.38 9.43
C ASP A 98 -20.62 19.97 10.82
N LEU A 99 -21.52 19.55 11.69
CA LEU A 99 -21.15 18.92 12.97
C LEU A 99 -20.26 17.69 12.73
N LEU A 100 -20.65 16.80 11.81
CA LEU A 100 -19.85 15.63 11.43
C LEU A 100 -18.49 16.04 10.86
N ARG A 101 -18.39 17.14 10.11
CA ARG A 101 -17.13 17.68 9.58
C ARG A 101 -16.19 18.17 10.68
N ARG A 102 -16.71 18.75 11.75
CA ARG A 102 -15.94 19.30 12.88
C ARG A 102 -15.41 18.21 13.82
N ILE A 103 -16.19 17.15 14.06
CA ILE A 103 -15.80 16.04 14.96
C ILE A 103 -14.96 14.95 14.29
N ARG A 104 -14.95 14.88 12.95
CA ARG A 104 -14.11 13.93 12.22
C ARG A 104 -12.65 14.38 12.14
N MET A 105 -11.72 13.46 11.89
CA MET A 105 -10.36 13.83 11.52
C MET A 105 -10.38 14.56 10.18
N LYS A 106 -9.53 15.59 10.00
CA LYS A 106 -9.36 16.19 8.67
C LYS A 106 -9.07 15.06 7.68
N PRO A 107 -9.71 15.05 6.51
CA PRO A 107 -9.47 14.00 5.55
C PRO A 107 -8.00 14.01 5.15
N MET A 108 -7.19 13.11 5.71
CA MET A 108 -6.05 12.56 4.98
C MET A 108 -6.61 11.58 3.96
N ARG A 109 -7.41 12.11 3.02
CA ARG A 109 -7.91 11.32 1.91
C ARG A 109 -6.66 10.86 1.17
N THR A 110 -6.51 9.56 1.00
CA THR A 110 -5.68 9.07 -0.09
C THR A 110 -6.21 9.74 -1.36
N ALA A 111 -5.33 10.39 -2.12
CA ALA A 111 -5.72 11.09 -3.36
C ALA A 111 -6.45 10.17 -4.36
N SER A 112 -6.34 8.84 -4.18
CA SER A 112 -6.96 7.81 -5.00
C SER A 112 -8.38 7.38 -4.59
N GLY A 113 -8.88 7.78 -3.41
CA GLY A 113 -10.16 7.25 -2.90
C GLY A 113 -10.15 5.74 -2.62
N VAL A 114 -8.96 5.18 -2.35
CA VAL A 114 -8.75 3.77 -1.97
C VAL A 114 -8.21 3.72 -0.54
N ALA A 115 -8.84 2.94 0.33
CA ALA A 115 -8.44 2.77 1.72
C ALA A 115 -7.29 1.74 1.84
N PRO A 116 -6.09 2.14 2.29
CA PRO A 116 -4.99 1.22 2.51
C PRO A 116 -5.17 0.50 3.85
N VAL A 117 -5.61 -0.76 3.80
CA VAL A 117 -5.77 -1.62 4.98
C VAL A 117 -4.52 -2.45 5.12
N THR A 118 -3.70 -2.13 6.14
CA THR A 118 -2.46 -2.86 6.44
C THR A 118 -2.72 -3.81 7.60
N VAL A 119 -2.37 -5.08 7.41
CA VAL A 119 -2.45 -6.15 8.41
C VAL A 119 -1.08 -6.86 8.50
N LEU A 120 -0.74 -7.39 9.67
CA LEU A 120 0.52 -8.09 9.90
C LEU A 120 0.27 -9.57 10.17
N THR A 121 1.06 -10.43 9.53
CA THR A 121 1.07 -11.87 9.83
C THR A 121 1.56 -12.14 11.25
N ALA A 122 1.27 -13.33 11.77
CA ALA A 122 1.77 -13.74 13.07
C ALA A 122 3.30 -13.90 13.07
N PRO A 123 3.98 -13.66 14.20
CA PRO A 123 5.41 -13.94 14.35
C PRO A 123 5.69 -15.43 14.10
N ALA A 124 6.56 -15.72 13.14
CA ALA A 124 6.98 -17.10 12.84
C ALA A 124 8.46 -17.15 12.42
N GLY A 125 9.23 -16.11 12.73
CA GLY A 125 10.62 -15.97 12.29
C GLY A 125 10.76 -15.68 10.79
N CYS A 126 12.01 -15.50 10.35
CA CYS A 126 12.37 -15.30 8.95
C CYS A 126 13.56 -16.20 8.61
N PRO A 127 13.61 -16.82 7.42
CA PRO A 127 14.77 -17.62 7.01
C PRO A 127 16.08 -16.83 6.83
N SER A 128 16.07 -15.50 7.00
CA SER A 128 17.25 -14.64 6.83
C SER A 128 17.82 -14.18 8.17
N ALA A 129 19.14 -14.05 8.23
CA ALA A 129 19.87 -13.50 9.36
C ALA A 129 20.37 -12.07 9.10
N CYS A 130 19.56 -11.24 8.45
CA CYS A 130 19.94 -9.87 8.08
C CYS A 130 20.44 -9.08 9.31
N ILE A 131 21.62 -8.49 9.22
CA ILE A 131 22.29 -7.89 10.39
C ILE A 131 21.59 -6.64 10.94
N PHE A 132 20.77 -5.98 10.13
CA PHE A 132 20.07 -4.74 10.47
C PHE A 132 18.60 -4.94 10.86
N CYS A 133 18.05 -6.14 10.65
CA CYS A 133 16.64 -6.40 10.94
C CYS A 133 16.44 -6.59 12.45
N PRO A 134 15.56 -5.82 13.10
CA PRO A 134 15.17 -6.12 14.48
C PRO A 134 14.46 -7.49 14.55
N ASP A 135 14.58 -8.12 15.71
CA ASP A 135 14.03 -9.44 16.03
C ASP A 135 13.23 -9.41 17.33
N ASP A 136 12.22 -8.54 17.37
CA ASP A 136 11.29 -8.51 18.50
C ASP A 136 10.46 -9.79 18.49
N VAL A 137 10.56 -10.59 19.55
CA VAL A 137 9.89 -11.91 19.66
C VAL A 137 8.36 -11.80 19.55
N ARG A 138 7.79 -10.62 19.81
CA ARG A 138 6.35 -10.36 19.70
C ARG A 138 5.90 -10.05 18.27
N MET A 139 6.83 -9.80 17.36
CA MET A 139 6.55 -9.27 16.03
C MET A 139 7.14 -10.13 14.91
N PRO A 140 6.60 -10.06 13.69
CA PRO A 140 7.29 -10.57 12.52
C PRO A 140 8.67 -9.93 12.37
N LYS A 141 9.64 -10.70 11.83
CA LYS A 141 11.01 -10.20 11.62
C LYS A 141 11.00 -8.85 10.91
N SER A 142 11.90 -7.97 11.33
CA SER A 142 12.06 -6.60 10.87
C SER A 142 11.09 -5.59 11.47
N TYR A 143 10.05 -6.00 12.20
CA TYR A 143 9.10 -5.10 12.86
C TYR A 143 9.39 -4.93 14.34
N ILE A 144 8.99 -3.79 14.90
CA ILE A 144 9.12 -3.46 16.32
C ILE A 144 7.71 -3.27 16.90
N HIS A 145 7.45 -3.78 18.09
CA HIS A 145 6.11 -3.75 18.70
C HIS A 145 5.52 -2.35 18.81
N ASP A 146 6.36 -1.34 19.03
CA ASP A 146 5.94 0.05 19.24
C ASP A 146 5.59 0.81 17.95
N GLU A 147 5.73 0.19 16.78
CA GLU A 147 5.21 0.75 15.54
C GLU A 147 3.66 0.74 15.59
N PRO A 148 2.95 1.81 15.20
CA PRO A 148 1.49 1.87 15.33
C PRO A 148 0.73 0.73 14.63
N GLY A 149 1.26 0.20 13.53
CA GLY A 149 0.71 -0.97 12.85
C GLY A 149 0.89 -2.28 13.62
N CYS A 150 2.04 -2.42 14.28
CA CYS A 150 2.40 -3.56 15.11
C CYS A 150 1.57 -3.61 16.38
N GLN A 151 1.44 -2.48 17.08
CA GLN A 151 0.59 -2.38 18.28
C GLN A 151 -0.84 -2.85 17.99
N ARG A 152 -1.43 -2.41 16.87
CA ARG A 152 -2.76 -2.86 16.45
C ARG A 152 -2.82 -4.34 16.11
N ALA A 153 -1.81 -4.87 15.43
CA ALA A 153 -1.76 -6.28 15.08
C ALA A 153 -1.62 -7.17 16.32
N GLU A 154 -0.76 -6.79 17.26
CA GLU A 154 -0.56 -7.47 18.54
C GLU A 154 -1.81 -7.40 19.41
N GLN A 155 -2.43 -6.21 19.52
CA GLN A 155 -3.73 -6.05 20.14
C GLN A 155 -4.70 -7.04 19.54
N ASP A 156 -4.79 -7.16 18.23
CA ASP A 156 -5.74 -8.08 17.59
C ASP A 156 -5.34 -9.57 17.65
N GLY A 157 -4.24 -9.90 18.33
CA GLY A 157 -3.67 -11.25 18.39
C GLY A 157 -3.30 -11.77 17.01
N PHE A 158 -2.91 -10.89 16.09
CA PHE A 158 -2.61 -11.18 14.69
C PHE A 158 -3.76 -11.88 13.91
N ASP A 159 -5.01 -11.77 14.38
CA ASP A 159 -6.17 -12.32 13.68
C ASP A 159 -6.46 -11.50 12.39
N PRO A 160 -6.40 -12.12 11.20
CA PRO A 160 -6.59 -11.42 9.92
C PRO A 160 -7.96 -10.76 9.77
N PHE A 161 -9.02 -11.38 10.30
CA PHE A 161 -10.38 -10.82 10.20
C PHE A 161 -10.51 -9.58 11.07
N ARG A 162 -10.05 -9.65 12.33
CA ARG A 162 -10.11 -8.54 13.29
C ARG A 162 -9.28 -7.35 12.83
N GLN A 163 -8.04 -7.58 12.41
CA GLN A 163 -7.18 -6.52 11.91
C GLN A 163 -7.80 -5.81 10.69
N THR A 164 -8.39 -6.59 9.77
CA THR A 164 -9.02 -6.04 8.57
C THR A 164 -10.27 -5.24 8.91
N LEU A 165 -11.19 -5.82 9.68
CA LEU A 165 -12.45 -5.17 10.06
C LEU A 165 -12.20 -3.92 10.90
N GLY A 166 -11.35 -4.02 11.93
CA GLY A 166 -11.01 -2.90 12.80
C GLY A 166 -10.35 -1.75 12.03
N ARG A 167 -9.54 -2.05 11.01
CA ARG A 167 -8.96 -1.01 10.16
C ARG A 167 -9.98 -0.35 9.23
N ILE A 168 -10.92 -1.11 8.68
CA ILE A 168 -12.03 -0.59 7.86
C ILE A 168 -12.92 0.33 8.72
N GLN A 169 -13.38 -0.17 9.87
CA GLN A 169 -14.18 0.60 10.83
C GLN A 169 -13.42 1.84 11.32
N GLY A 170 -12.11 1.73 11.52
CA GLY A 170 -11.25 2.85 11.88
C GLY A 170 -11.17 3.93 10.81
N PHE A 171 -11.26 3.60 9.52
CA PHE A 171 -11.40 4.60 8.44
C PHE A 171 -12.81 5.21 8.43
N GLU A 172 -13.84 4.37 8.55
CA GLU A 172 -15.22 4.84 8.52
C GLU A 172 -15.56 5.72 9.72
N SER A 173 -15.06 5.41 10.91
CA SER A 173 -15.26 6.20 12.15
C SER A 173 -14.61 7.59 12.09
N ILE A 174 -13.68 7.83 11.17
CA ILE A 174 -13.14 9.18 10.92
C ILE A 174 -13.73 9.82 9.66
N GLY A 175 -14.82 9.27 9.12
CA GLY A 175 -15.56 9.84 7.97
C GLY A 175 -14.96 9.54 6.60
N HIS A 176 -14.05 8.57 6.49
CA HIS A 176 -13.54 8.09 5.20
C HIS A 176 -14.40 6.95 4.66
N THR A 177 -14.54 6.85 3.34
CA THR A 177 -15.14 5.67 2.72
C THR A 177 -14.11 4.56 2.58
N ALA A 178 -14.52 3.33 2.87
CA ALA A 178 -13.72 2.12 2.68
C ALA A 178 -14.38 1.16 1.67
N ASP A 179 -15.09 1.70 0.69
CA ASP A 179 -15.76 0.94 -0.38
C ASP A 179 -14.75 0.24 -1.32
N LYS A 180 -13.55 0.81 -1.42
CA LYS A 180 -12.41 0.26 -2.15
C LYS A 180 -11.24 0.11 -1.17
N VAL A 181 -10.79 -1.12 -0.99
CA VAL A 181 -9.68 -1.48 -0.09
C VAL A 181 -8.49 -1.95 -0.92
N GLU A 182 -7.32 -1.36 -0.71
CA GLU A 182 -6.05 -2.01 -1.04
C GLU A 182 -5.57 -2.70 0.23
N LEU A 183 -5.54 -4.04 0.22
CA LEU A 183 -5.09 -4.86 1.33
C LEU A 183 -3.58 -5.06 1.24
N LEU A 184 -2.85 -4.67 2.27
CA LEU A 184 -1.42 -4.88 2.42
C LEU A 184 -1.19 -5.88 3.54
N ILE A 185 -0.79 -7.09 3.17
CA ILE A 185 -0.34 -8.11 4.12
C ILE A 185 1.17 -7.97 4.25
N LEU A 186 1.58 -7.44 5.40
CA LEU A 186 2.98 -7.17 5.73
C LEU A 186 3.46 -8.14 6.81
N GLY A 187 4.78 -8.19 7.01
CA GLY A 187 5.41 -9.09 7.96
C GLY A 187 6.78 -9.54 7.46
N GLY A 188 7.22 -10.71 7.91
CA GLY A 188 8.47 -11.32 7.47
C GLY A 188 8.44 -11.74 6.00
N THR A 189 8.82 -12.98 5.71
CA THR A 189 8.77 -13.49 4.33
C THR A 189 7.42 -14.17 4.10
N TRP A 190 6.46 -13.53 3.41
CA TRP A 190 5.13 -14.11 3.14
C TRP A 190 5.22 -15.54 2.61
N SER A 191 6.07 -15.75 1.61
CA SER A 191 6.23 -17.05 0.95
C SER A 191 6.84 -18.14 1.84
N ALA A 192 7.40 -17.79 3.01
CA ALA A 192 7.90 -18.76 3.97
C ALA A 192 6.80 -19.40 4.83
N TYR A 193 5.61 -18.78 4.93
CA TYR A 193 4.47 -19.37 5.64
C TYR A 193 3.83 -20.52 4.84
N SER A 194 3.26 -21.49 5.55
CA SER A 194 2.53 -22.61 4.93
C SER A 194 1.44 -22.13 3.98
N ARG A 195 1.16 -22.89 2.91
CA ARG A 195 0.09 -22.57 1.95
C ARG A 195 -1.28 -22.54 2.64
N GLU A 196 -1.49 -23.43 3.60
CA GLU A 196 -2.70 -23.48 4.41
C GLU A 196 -2.91 -22.16 5.18
N TYR A 197 -1.89 -21.70 5.92
CA TYR A 197 -1.96 -20.44 6.65
C TYR A 197 -2.21 -19.27 5.71
N ARG A 198 -1.49 -19.19 4.59
CA ARG A 198 -1.66 -18.11 3.61
C ARG A 198 -3.06 -18.07 3.01
N ASN A 199 -3.61 -19.23 2.64
CA ASN A 199 -4.98 -19.36 2.14
C ASN A 199 -6.00 -18.92 3.18
N TRP A 200 -5.88 -19.44 4.41
CA TRP A 200 -6.73 -19.08 5.53
C TRP A 200 -6.66 -17.58 5.83
N TYR A 201 -5.45 -17.00 5.85
CA TYR A 201 -5.23 -15.61 6.19
C TYR A 201 -5.92 -14.68 5.20
N VAL A 202 -5.72 -14.91 3.90
CA VAL A 202 -6.39 -14.13 2.84
C VAL A 202 -7.90 -14.32 2.89
N GLN A 203 -8.38 -15.55 3.07
CA GLN A 203 -9.81 -15.85 3.20
C GLN A 203 -10.44 -15.04 4.34
N ARG A 204 -9.81 -15.01 5.52
CA ARG A 204 -10.32 -14.29 6.69
C ARG A 204 -10.29 -12.77 6.51
N CYS A 205 -9.30 -12.22 5.82
CA CYS A 205 -9.32 -10.81 5.43
C CYS A 205 -10.50 -10.50 4.48
N LEU A 206 -10.75 -11.36 3.48
CA LEU A 206 -11.88 -11.19 2.57
C LEU A 206 -13.22 -11.35 3.29
N ASP A 207 -13.34 -12.30 4.21
CA ASP A 207 -14.54 -12.48 5.04
C ASP A 207 -14.86 -11.19 5.82
N ALA A 208 -13.85 -10.50 6.36
CA ALA A 208 -14.04 -9.22 7.05
C ALA A 208 -14.58 -8.13 6.12
N MET A 209 -14.07 -8.07 4.88
CA MET A 209 -14.54 -7.13 3.86
C MET A 209 -15.96 -7.45 3.37
N ASN A 210 -16.29 -8.74 3.30
CA ASN A 210 -17.59 -9.23 2.86
C ASN A 210 -18.69 -9.06 3.92
N CYS A 211 -18.32 -8.96 5.19
CA CYS A 211 -19.25 -8.85 6.32
C CYS A 211 -20.09 -7.57 6.27
N GLY A 212 -19.53 -6.43 5.85
CA GLY A 212 -20.25 -5.19 5.51
C GLY A 212 -20.99 -4.43 6.63
N ASP A 213 -21.80 -5.10 7.45
CA ASP A 213 -22.69 -4.56 8.48
C ASP A 213 -22.60 -5.30 9.84
N GLY A 214 -21.73 -6.33 9.93
CA GLY A 214 -21.53 -7.12 11.14
C GLY A 214 -22.44 -8.35 11.26
N SER A 215 -23.39 -8.56 10.35
CA SER A 215 -24.45 -9.57 10.48
C SER A 215 -24.05 -11.02 10.12
N HIS A 216 -22.84 -11.29 9.62
CA HIS A 216 -22.37 -12.67 9.42
C HIS A 216 -20.90 -12.85 9.80
N HIS A 217 -20.68 -13.42 10.99
CA HIS A 217 -19.35 -13.85 11.48
C HIS A 217 -18.93 -15.24 10.96
N ALA A 218 -19.74 -15.88 10.13
CA ALA A 218 -19.42 -17.19 9.58
C ALA A 218 -18.29 -17.07 8.54
N GLN A 219 -17.20 -17.79 8.80
CA GLN A 219 -16.11 -17.95 7.84
C GLN A 219 -16.67 -18.54 6.54
N SER A 220 -16.23 -18.03 5.38
CA SER A 220 -16.66 -18.62 4.10
C SER A 220 -16.25 -20.09 4.02
N PRO A 221 -17.00 -20.97 3.34
CA PRO A 221 -16.64 -22.38 3.22
C PRO A 221 -15.26 -22.62 2.60
N SER A 222 -14.80 -21.71 1.74
CA SER A 222 -13.47 -21.74 1.13
C SER A 222 -13.00 -20.35 0.72
N LEU A 223 -11.71 -20.22 0.41
CA LEU A 223 -11.13 -19.01 -0.18
C LEU A 223 -11.82 -18.63 -1.51
N ALA A 224 -12.16 -19.62 -2.34
CA ALA A 224 -12.84 -19.38 -3.62
C ALA A 224 -14.20 -18.67 -3.41
N VAL A 225 -14.99 -19.13 -2.42
CA VAL A 225 -16.26 -18.49 -2.07
C VAL A 225 -16.05 -17.08 -1.51
N ALA A 226 -15.01 -16.87 -0.69
CA ALA A 226 -14.70 -15.54 -0.17
C ALA A 226 -14.30 -14.55 -1.27
N LEU A 227 -13.54 -15.02 -2.27
CA LEU A 227 -13.18 -14.24 -3.46
C LEU A 227 -14.40 -13.90 -4.31
N GLU A 228 -15.27 -14.88 -4.59
CA GLU A 228 -16.49 -14.67 -5.37
C GLU A 228 -17.41 -13.63 -4.74
N ARG A 229 -17.67 -13.74 -3.43
CA ARG A 229 -18.47 -12.77 -2.66
C ARG A 229 -17.88 -11.36 -2.70
N ASN A 230 -16.54 -11.24 -2.69
CA ASN A 230 -15.88 -9.94 -2.64
C ASN A 230 -16.01 -9.13 -3.93
N VAL A 231 -16.33 -9.76 -5.07
CA VAL A 231 -16.51 -9.07 -6.35
C VAL A 231 -17.56 -7.95 -6.26
N SER A 232 -18.64 -8.19 -5.50
CA SER A 232 -19.77 -7.26 -5.31
C SER A 232 -19.97 -6.82 -3.86
N ALA A 233 -19.00 -7.07 -2.97
CA ALA A 233 -19.10 -6.68 -1.56
C ALA A 233 -19.13 -5.16 -1.38
N ARG A 234 -19.61 -4.69 -0.22
CA ARG A 234 -19.55 -3.26 0.17
C ARG A 234 -18.10 -2.77 0.22
N HIS A 235 -17.20 -3.54 0.83
CA HIS A 235 -15.78 -3.27 0.87
C HIS A 235 -15.06 -4.16 -0.15
N ARG A 236 -14.73 -3.62 -1.31
CA ARG A 236 -14.13 -4.39 -2.40
C ARG A 236 -12.62 -4.37 -2.30
N ASN A 237 -11.99 -5.54 -2.37
CA ASN A 237 -10.54 -5.63 -2.47
C ASN A 237 -10.09 -5.25 -3.89
N VAL A 238 -9.67 -4.00 -4.07
CA VAL A 238 -9.20 -3.46 -5.36
C VAL A 238 -7.70 -3.62 -5.58
N GLY A 239 -6.99 -4.22 -4.62
CA GLY A 239 -5.59 -4.56 -4.77
C GLY A 239 -5.09 -5.33 -3.55
N LEU A 240 -4.43 -6.46 -3.80
CA LEU A 240 -3.81 -7.27 -2.76
C LEU A 240 -2.30 -7.23 -2.92
N VAL A 241 -1.63 -6.80 -1.85
CA VAL A 241 -0.18 -6.62 -1.77
C VAL A 241 0.39 -7.55 -0.72
N VAL A 242 1.43 -8.30 -1.07
CA VAL A 242 2.22 -9.10 -0.12
C VAL A 242 3.69 -8.72 -0.19
N GLU A 243 4.43 -8.96 0.88
CA GLU A 243 5.89 -8.77 0.96
C GLU A 243 6.62 -10.11 1.03
N THR A 244 7.59 -10.31 0.15
CA THR A 244 8.41 -11.52 0.14
C THR A 244 9.83 -11.25 -0.32
N ARG A 245 10.65 -12.29 -0.30
CA ARG A 245 12.04 -12.24 -0.74
C ARG A 245 12.16 -12.70 -2.20
N PRO A 246 13.12 -12.16 -2.97
CA PRO A 246 13.29 -12.53 -4.37
C PRO A 246 13.59 -14.02 -4.55
N ASP A 247 14.36 -14.62 -3.64
CA ASP A 247 14.72 -16.03 -3.72
C ASP A 247 13.48 -16.94 -3.68
N TRP A 248 12.38 -16.54 -3.03
CA TRP A 248 11.15 -17.33 -2.92
C TRP A 248 10.24 -17.33 -4.15
N ILE A 249 10.56 -16.52 -5.16
CA ILE A 249 9.76 -16.45 -6.38
C ILE A 249 10.10 -17.62 -7.30
N THR A 250 9.14 -18.52 -7.44
CA THR A 250 9.18 -19.69 -8.34
C THR A 250 7.91 -19.72 -9.19
N PRO A 251 7.86 -20.48 -10.29
CA PRO A 251 6.63 -20.67 -11.07
C PRO A 251 5.42 -21.09 -10.21
N ASP A 252 5.66 -21.99 -9.26
CA ASP A 252 4.65 -22.54 -8.36
C ASP A 252 4.15 -21.53 -7.32
N GLU A 253 5.05 -20.66 -6.85
CA GLU A 253 4.69 -19.54 -5.99
C GLU A 253 3.91 -18.48 -6.76
N ILE A 254 4.25 -18.19 -8.02
CA ILE A 254 3.53 -17.24 -8.87
C ILE A 254 2.07 -17.66 -9.07
N ARG A 255 1.82 -18.93 -9.40
CA ARG A 255 0.46 -19.48 -9.50
C ARG A 255 -0.30 -19.31 -8.20
N HIS A 256 0.35 -19.56 -7.08
CA HIS A 256 -0.27 -19.44 -5.76
C HIS A 256 -0.62 -18.00 -5.39
N LEU A 257 0.31 -17.07 -5.59
CA LEU A 257 0.06 -15.64 -5.36
C LEU A 257 -1.15 -15.18 -6.19
N ARG A 258 -1.26 -15.65 -7.44
CA ARG A 258 -2.43 -15.37 -8.27
C ARG A 258 -3.71 -16.03 -7.78
N SER A 259 -3.67 -17.29 -7.33
CA SER A 259 -4.84 -17.98 -6.77
C SER A 259 -5.39 -17.29 -5.52
N LEU A 260 -4.53 -16.59 -4.76
CA LEU A 260 -4.90 -15.75 -3.62
C LEU A 260 -5.51 -14.39 -4.03
N GLY A 261 -5.39 -13.99 -5.30
CA GLY A 261 -5.82 -12.68 -5.79
C GLY A 261 -4.76 -11.57 -5.67
N VAL A 262 -3.49 -11.90 -5.39
CA VAL A 262 -2.38 -10.92 -5.26
C VAL A 262 -2.15 -10.21 -6.58
N THR A 263 -2.07 -8.87 -6.58
CA THR A 263 -1.82 -8.06 -7.78
C THR A 263 -0.53 -7.25 -7.73
N LYS A 264 0.07 -7.14 -6.54
CA LYS A 264 1.32 -6.41 -6.32
C LYS A 264 2.21 -7.21 -5.37
N VAL A 265 3.50 -7.28 -5.68
CA VAL A 265 4.49 -7.94 -4.82
C VAL A 265 5.53 -6.92 -4.40
N GLN A 266 5.74 -6.85 -3.08
CA GLN A 266 6.85 -6.11 -2.49
C GLN A 266 8.06 -7.02 -2.35
N ILE A 267 9.18 -6.63 -2.97
CA ILE A 267 10.42 -7.40 -2.95
C ILE A 267 11.49 -6.61 -2.20
N GLY A 268 11.97 -7.21 -1.11
CA GLY A 268 13.06 -6.66 -0.31
C GLY A 268 14.43 -6.81 -0.98
N VAL A 269 14.70 -6.06 -2.06
CA VAL A 269 15.98 -6.06 -2.80
C VAL A 269 17.11 -5.47 -1.95
N GLN A 270 16.83 -4.33 -1.32
CA GLN A 270 17.73 -3.54 -0.47
C GLN A 270 18.94 -2.93 -1.19
N SER A 271 19.72 -3.72 -1.92
CA SER A 271 20.83 -3.25 -2.75
C SER A 271 20.95 -4.11 -4.01
N LEU A 272 21.51 -3.54 -5.09
CA LEU A 272 21.89 -4.30 -6.27
C LEU A 272 23.40 -4.64 -6.26
N ASP A 273 24.13 -4.42 -5.19
CA ASP A 273 25.54 -4.82 -5.03
C ASP A 273 25.67 -6.13 -4.23
N ASP A 274 26.08 -7.23 -4.87
CA ASP A 274 26.21 -8.54 -4.22
C ASP A 274 27.17 -8.49 -3.01
N ARG A 275 28.21 -7.65 -3.04
CA ARG A 275 29.12 -7.46 -1.89
C ARG A 275 28.38 -6.85 -0.70
N ILE A 276 27.52 -5.86 -0.94
CA ILE A 276 26.69 -5.25 0.11
C ILE A 276 25.68 -6.28 0.64
N LEU A 277 25.04 -7.04 -0.23
CA LEU A 277 24.08 -8.07 0.17
C LEU A 277 24.73 -9.16 1.05
N GLU A 278 25.94 -9.58 0.70
CA GLU A 278 26.73 -10.54 1.47
C GLU A 278 27.14 -9.99 2.84
N LEU A 279 27.75 -8.78 2.88
CA LEU A 279 28.14 -8.12 4.14
C LEU A 279 26.98 -7.92 5.11
N ASN A 280 25.75 -7.80 4.60
CA ASN A 280 24.55 -7.59 5.41
C ASN A 280 23.76 -8.89 5.68
N ASN A 281 24.28 -10.06 5.29
CA ASN A 281 23.64 -11.38 5.45
C ASN A 281 22.22 -11.44 4.87
N ARG A 282 22.01 -10.86 3.69
CA ARG A 282 20.68 -10.76 3.08
C ARG A 282 20.12 -12.10 2.59
N GLY A 283 21.01 -13.05 2.26
CA GLY A 283 20.67 -14.42 1.89
C GLY A 283 20.10 -14.59 0.48
N HIS A 284 20.32 -13.63 -0.41
CA HIS A 284 20.06 -13.75 -1.84
C HIS A 284 21.05 -12.90 -2.65
N THR A 285 21.09 -13.14 -3.96
CA THR A 285 21.95 -12.45 -4.93
C THR A 285 21.15 -11.54 -5.87
N VAL A 286 21.84 -10.64 -6.56
CA VAL A 286 21.26 -9.79 -7.61
C VAL A 286 20.71 -10.63 -8.75
N ALA A 287 21.35 -11.76 -9.08
CA ALA A 287 20.86 -12.67 -10.10
C ALA A 287 19.49 -13.29 -9.74
N GLU A 288 19.28 -13.62 -8.46
CA GLU A 288 17.97 -14.07 -7.96
C GLU A 288 16.92 -12.96 -8.02
N VAL A 289 17.31 -11.71 -7.71
CA VAL A 289 16.44 -10.55 -7.89
C VAL A 289 16.00 -10.42 -9.34
N ARG A 290 16.95 -10.43 -10.30
CA ARG A 290 16.62 -10.32 -11.74
C ARG A 290 15.63 -11.38 -12.19
N ARG A 291 15.90 -12.66 -11.87
CA ARG A 291 15.00 -13.78 -12.21
C ARG A 291 13.61 -13.61 -11.60
N ALA A 292 13.54 -13.24 -10.33
CA ALA A 292 12.26 -13.05 -9.64
C ALA A 292 11.42 -11.94 -10.29
N LEU A 293 12.05 -10.80 -10.62
CA LEU A 293 11.35 -9.66 -11.21
C LEU A 293 10.93 -9.91 -12.65
N ASP A 294 11.73 -10.62 -13.44
CA ASP A 294 11.35 -11.02 -14.80
C ASP A 294 10.12 -11.95 -14.80
N LEU A 295 10.08 -12.92 -13.89
CA LEU A 295 8.93 -13.80 -13.71
C LEU A 295 7.68 -13.03 -13.24
N LEU A 296 7.81 -12.20 -12.19
CA LEU A 296 6.69 -11.41 -11.67
C LEU A 296 6.13 -10.43 -12.71
N ARG A 297 7.00 -9.74 -13.46
CA ARG A 297 6.59 -8.79 -14.51
C ARG A 297 5.80 -9.47 -15.61
N THR A 298 6.30 -10.59 -16.13
CA THR A 298 5.64 -11.36 -17.19
C THR A 298 4.35 -12.05 -16.71
N ALA A 299 4.22 -12.33 -15.41
CA ALA A 299 2.95 -12.74 -14.79
C ALA A 299 2.01 -11.54 -14.50
N GLY A 300 2.37 -10.33 -14.91
CA GLY A 300 1.54 -9.14 -14.80
C GLY A 300 1.62 -8.39 -13.46
N PHE A 301 2.32 -8.91 -12.45
CA PHE A 301 2.37 -8.27 -11.13
C PHE A 301 2.97 -6.87 -11.17
N LYS A 302 2.43 -5.98 -10.33
CA LYS A 302 3.07 -4.69 -10.02
C LYS A 302 4.29 -4.93 -9.12
N LEU A 303 5.44 -4.38 -9.52
CA LEU A 303 6.71 -4.55 -8.83
C LEU A 303 6.97 -3.38 -7.90
N HIS A 304 6.93 -3.65 -6.59
CA HIS A 304 7.24 -2.67 -5.57
C HIS A 304 8.55 -3.06 -4.88
N LEU A 305 9.64 -2.35 -5.16
CA LEU A 305 10.96 -2.71 -4.64
C LEU A 305 11.29 -1.90 -3.39
N HIS A 306 12.00 -2.53 -2.46
CA HIS A 306 12.61 -1.81 -1.34
C HIS A 306 14.08 -1.58 -1.64
N TRP A 307 14.52 -0.33 -1.51
CA TRP A 307 15.92 0.05 -1.58
C TRP A 307 16.34 0.66 -0.25
N MET A 308 17.49 0.24 0.26
CA MET A 308 18.03 0.69 1.54
C MET A 308 19.43 1.29 1.31
N PRO A 309 19.56 2.62 1.22
CA PRO A 309 20.87 3.24 1.35
C PRO A 309 21.40 3.13 2.79
N ASN A 310 22.67 3.46 2.98
CA ASN A 310 23.33 3.45 4.31
C ASN A 310 23.48 2.04 4.92
N LEU A 311 23.55 0.99 4.11
CA LEU A 311 23.83 -0.37 4.60
C LEU A 311 25.30 -0.52 5.03
N HIS A 312 25.62 -1.57 5.79
CA HIS A 312 27.01 -1.85 6.18
C HIS A 312 27.88 -2.07 4.93
N GLY A 313 29.00 -1.33 4.84
CA GLY A 313 29.91 -1.34 3.69
C GLY A 313 29.51 -0.43 2.52
N ALA A 314 28.39 0.29 2.62
CA ALA A 314 27.95 1.28 1.64
C ALA A 314 28.52 2.68 1.94
N THR A 315 28.63 3.51 0.91
CA THR A 315 28.95 4.94 0.97
C THR A 315 27.93 5.72 0.16
N PRO A 316 27.76 7.04 0.40
CA PRO A 316 26.81 7.83 -0.38
C PRO A 316 27.09 7.73 -1.89
N GLU A 317 28.35 7.63 -2.30
CA GLU A 317 28.71 7.48 -3.71
C GLU A 317 28.40 6.07 -4.25
N SER A 318 28.61 5.01 -3.46
CA SER A 318 28.15 3.67 -3.87
C SER A 318 26.64 3.60 -3.97
N ASP A 319 25.90 4.23 -3.05
CA ASP A 319 24.44 4.28 -3.06
C ASP A 319 23.89 5.04 -4.27
N ARG A 320 24.55 6.12 -4.72
CA ARG A 320 24.21 6.79 -5.99
C ARG A 320 24.34 5.85 -7.18
N ARG A 321 25.44 5.09 -7.26
CA ARG A 321 25.66 4.10 -8.33
C ARG A 321 24.64 2.96 -8.25
N ASP A 322 24.36 2.48 -7.04
CA ASP A 322 23.42 1.39 -6.81
C ASP A 322 21.99 1.80 -7.21
N PHE A 323 21.57 3.01 -6.84
CA PHE A 323 20.27 3.55 -7.22
C PHE A 323 20.09 3.65 -8.74
N ARG A 324 21.13 4.12 -9.47
CA ARG A 324 21.09 4.18 -10.95
C ARG A 324 20.84 2.81 -11.58
N ARG A 325 21.27 1.72 -10.92
CA ARG A 325 21.09 0.35 -11.42
C ARG A 325 19.63 -0.11 -11.36
N PHE A 326 18.80 0.44 -10.48
CA PHE A 326 17.36 0.13 -10.46
C PHE A 326 16.65 0.50 -11.77
N PHE A 327 17.18 1.45 -12.53
CA PHE A 327 16.57 1.92 -13.78
C PHE A 327 17.40 1.60 -15.03
N SER A 328 18.70 1.35 -14.89
CA SER A 328 19.56 0.95 -16.01
C SER A 328 19.64 -0.57 -16.21
N ASP A 329 19.40 -1.36 -15.16
CA ASP A 329 19.29 -2.81 -15.26
C ASP A 329 17.89 -3.21 -15.74
N ARG A 330 17.83 -3.80 -16.94
CA ARG A 330 16.59 -4.09 -17.66
C ARG A 330 15.69 -5.13 -16.97
N SER A 331 16.21 -5.99 -16.10
CA SER A 331 15.35 -6.91 -15.33
C SER A 331 14.69 -6.20 -14.13
N ILE A 332 15.23 -5.06 -13.67
CA ILE A 332 14.82 -4.45 -12.39
C ILE A 332 13.65 -3.47 -12.57
N CYS A 333 13.85 -2.37 -13.31
CA CYS A 333 12.87 -1.30 -13.63
C CYS A 333 11.57 -1.32 -12.79
N PRO A 334 11.58 -0.76 -11.56
CA PRO A 334 10.44 -0.86 -10.63
C PRO A 334 9.24 0.01 -11.02
N ASP A 335 8.03 -0.49 -10.75
CA ASP A 335 6.80 0.32 -10.84
C ASP A 335 6.64 1.22 -9.63
N GLU A 336 6.95 0.70 -8.44
CA GLU A 336 6.91 1.40 -7.17
C GLU A 336 8.20 1.15 -6.36
N MET A 337 8.56 2.10 -5.51
CA MET A 337 9.69 1.94 -4.61
C MET A 337 9.44 2.53 -3.23
N LYS A 338 9.92 1.81 -2.22
CA LYS A 338 10.15 2.28 -0.84
C LYS A 338 11.63 2.53 -0.67
N ILE A 339 11.99 3.77 -0.35
CA ILE A 339 13.34 4.12 0.04
C ILE A 339 13.39 4.13 1.57
N TYR A 340 14.17 3.21 2.13
CA TYR A 340 14.31 2.99 3.57
C TYR A 340 15.78 3.12 3.96
N PRO A 341 16.27 4.33 4.23
CA PRO A 341 17.62 4.52 4.77
C PRO A 341 17.80 3.65 6.01
N CYS A 342 18.91 2.90 6.06
CA CYS A 342 19.16 1.95 7.14
C CYS A 342 19.18 2.67 8.50
N SER A 343 18.31 2.24 9.41
CA SER A 343 18.23 2.75 10.78
C SER A 343 19.01 1.84 11.72
N LEU A 344 19.80 2.43 12.62
CA LEU A 344 20.58 1.68 13.61
C LEU A 344 19.72 1.34 14.83
N ILE A 345 19.28 0.09 14.94
CA ILE A 345 18.38 -0.37 16.02
C ILE A 345 19.14 -1.18 17.05
N ALA A 346 18.88 -0.91 18.34
CA ALA A 346 19.50 -1.65 19.44
C ALA A 346 19.24 -3.17 19.34
N GLY A 347 20.21 -3.96 19.82
CA GLY A 347 20.11 -5.43 19.83
C GLY A 347 20.35 -6.12 18.47
N THR A 348 20.57 -5.35 17.40
CA THR A 348 20.92 -5.91 16.08
C THR A 348 22.42 -6.16 15.93
N GLU A 349 22.83 -7.02 15.02
CA GLU A 349 24.26 -7.22 14.73
C GLU A 349 24.90 -5.94 14.16
N LEU A 350 24.16 -5.15 13.38
CA LEU A 350 24.61 -3.83 12.92
C LEU A 350 24.92 -2.89 14.09
N HIS A 351 24.15 -2.95 15.17
CA HIS A 351 24.43 -2.19 16.39
C HIS A 351 25.73 -2.62 17.05
N ARG A 352 26.05 -3.92 17.07
CA ARG A 352 27.34 -4.43 17.56
C ARG A 352 28.51 -3.92 16.71
N LEU A 353 28.37 -3.94 15.38
CA LEU A 353 29.38 -3.40 14.46
C LEU A 353 29.60 -1.89 14.68
N TRP A 354 28.54 -1.13 14.94
CA TRP A 354 28.65 0.28 15.28
C TRP A 354 29.41 0.51 16.60
N GLN A 355 29.10 -0.26 17.65
CA GLN A 355 29.79 -0.17 18.94
C GLN A 355 31.30 -0.47 18.82
N GLN A 356 31.69 -1.27 17.82
CA GLN A 356 33.09 -1.58 17.50
C GLN A 356 33.76 -0.53 16.59
N GLY A 357 33.03 0.51 16.16
CA GLY A 357 33.52 1.51 15.22
C GLY A 357 33.60 1.05 13.76
N LEU A 358 33.00 -0.11 13.43
CA LEU A 358 33.04 -0.72 12.10
C LEU A 358 31.88 -0.26 11.18
N TYR A 359 30.92 0.49 11.73
CA TYR A 359 29.83 1.09 10.96
C TYR A 359 29.62 2.53 11.39
N ARG A 360 29.47 3.44 10.42
CA ARG A 360 29.13 4.85 10.64
C ARG A 360 27.84 5.17 9.87
N PRO A 361 26.70 5.39 10.55
CA PRO A 361 25.49 5.80 9.85
C PRO A 361 25.68 7.19 9.22
N TYR A 362 25.01 7.44 8.09
CA TYR A 362 25.02 8.75 7.45
C TYR A 362 24.45 9.83 8.38
N THR A 363 25.02 11.02 8.24
CA THR A 363 24.43 12.26 8.76
C THR A 363 23.17 12.62 7.97
N GLU A 364 22.35 13.52 8.52
CA GLU A 364 21.16 14.01 7.82
C GLU A 364 21.51 14.73 6.52
N THR A 365 22.57 15.55 6.52
CA THR A 365 23.04 16.24 5.31
C THR A 365 23.45 15.24 4.23
N GLU A 366 24.27 14.24 4.55
CA GLU A 366 24.68 13.20 3.58
C GLU A 366 23.48 12.45 2.99
N LEU A 367 22.48 12.13 3.81
CA LEU A 367 21.29 11.44 3.36
C LEU A 367 20.39 12.35 2.50
N VAL A 368 20.16 13.59 2.91
CA VAL A 368 19.37 14.56 2.16
C VAL A 368 20.02 14.83 0.81
N ASP A 369 21.34 15.01 0.77
CA ASP A 369 22.10 15.19 -0.46
C ASP A 369 21.99 13.99 -1.39
N LEU A 370 22.18 12.78 -0.87
CA LEU A 370 21.98 11.54 -1.63
C LEU A 370 20.57 11.46 -2.23
N LEU A 371 19.54 11.71 -1.42
CA LEU A 371 18.15 11.63 -1.87
C LEU A 371 17.80 12.73 -2.88
N ALA A 372 18.36 13.93 -2.72
CA ALA A 372 18.18 15.03 -3.65
C ALA A 372 18.90 14.77 -5.00
N ASP A 373 20.02 14.05 -5.00
CA ASP A 373 20.72 13.66 -6.22
C ASP A 373 19.97 12.59 -7.02
N VAL A 374 19.39 11.60 -6.33
CA VAL A 374 18.79 10.43 -7.00
C VAL A 374 17.32 10.64 -7.39
N LYS A 375 16.57 11.48 -6.67
CA LYS A 375 15.15 11.68 -6.97
C LYS A 375 14.85 12.24 -8.37
N PRO A 376 15.62 13.20 -8.91
CA PRO A 376 15.43 13.69 -10.27
C PRO A 376 15.64 12.62 -11.34
N THR A 377 16.45 11.58 -11.06
CA THR A 377 16.75 10.51 -12.03
C THR A 377 15.66 9.45 -12.11
N ILE A 378 14.59 9.56 -11.29
CA ILE A 378 13.52 8.57 -11.25
C ILE A 378 12.63 8.73 -12.50
N PRO A 379 12.46 7.67 -13.31
CA PRO A 379 11.59 7.71 -14.48
C PRO A 379 10.13 8.06 -14.15
N PRO A 380 9.39 8.67 -15.10
CA PRO A 380 8.02 9.11 -14.89
C PRO A 380 7.06 7.96 -14.59
N TYR A 381 7.39 6.72 -14.96
CA TYR A 381 6.58 5.53 -14.71
C TYR A 381 6.73 4.95 -13.29
N THR A 382 7.66 5.45 -12.47
CA THR A 382 7.91 4.90 -11.13
C THR A 382 7.27 5.76 -10.03
N ARG A 383 6.66 5.13 -9.03
CA ARG A 383 6.10 5.80 -7.85
C ARG A 383 6.97 5.61 -6.62
N ILE A 384 7.37 6.70 -5.94
CA ILE A 384 8.05 6.62 -4.64
C ILE A 384 7.04 6.70 -3.51
N ASN A 385 6.64 5.55 -2.98
CA ASN A 385 5.62 5.46 -1.94
C ASN A 385 6.13 6.08 -0.64
N ARG A 386 7.39 5.80 -0.29
CA ARG A 386 7.99 6.19 1.00
C ARG A 386 9.45 6.56 0.86
N LEU A 387 9.90 7.54 1.66
CA LEU A 387 11.30 8.02 1.70
C LEU A 387 12.01 7.73 3.02
N PHE A 388 11.30 7.18 3.99
CA PHE A 388 11.80 6.81 5.32
C PHE A 388 10.85 5.78 5.92
N ARG A 389 11.24 5.05 6.97
CA ARG A 389 10.39 4.09 7.68
C ARG A 389 9.84 4.69 8.98
N ASP A 390 8.62 4.33 9.38
CA ASP A 390 8.02 4.76 10.66
C ASP A 390 8.62 3.98 11.84
N ILE A 391 9.93 4.09 12.06
CA ILE A 391 10.54 3.58 13.29
C ILE A 391 10.52 4.73 14.32
N PRO A 392 9.97 4.51 15.53
CA PRO A 392 10.00 5.52 16.58
C PRO A 392 11.45 5.99 16.86
N ALA A 393 11.65 7.30 16.95
CA ALA A 393 13.00 7.90 17.02
C ALA A 393 13.84 7.40 18.21
N HIS A 394 13.18 7.02 19.32
CA HIS A 394 13.85 6.50 20.51
C HIS A 394 14.46 5.10 20.32
N HIS A 395 14.04 4.35 19.29
CA HIS A 395 14.68 3.09 18.92
C HIS A 395 15.96 3.28 18.09
N ILE A 396 16.16 4.47 17.49
CA ILE A 396 17.29 4.77 16.60
C ILE A 396 18.49 5.24 17.42
N GLN A 397 19.54 4.42 17.48
CA GLN A 397 20.72 4.65 18.33
C GLN A 397 21.63 5.77 17.78
N ALA A 398 21.77 5.87 16.46
CA ALA A 398 22.52 6.91 15.79
C ALA A 398 22.05 7.08 14.33
N GLY A 399 22.37 8.22 13.71
CA GLY A 399 21.95 8.59 12.35
C GLY A 399 20.70 9.46 12.34
N VAL A 400 19.95 9.41 11.24
CA VAL A 400 18.78 10.27 10.98
C VAL A 400 17.59 9.83 11.82
N ARG A 401 17.02 10.77 12.60
CA ARG A 401 15.81 10.57 13.42
C ARG A 401 14.59 11.37 12.94
N THR A 402 14.78 12.15 11.89
CA THR A 402 13.82 13.13 11.38
C THR A 402 12.62 12.44 10.73
N SER A 403 11.42 12.69 11.26
CA SER A 403 10.17 12.07 10.82
C SER A 403 9.56 12.72 9.57
N ASN A 404 9.99 13.94 9.20
CA ASN A 404 9.52 14.67 8.02
C ASN A 404 10.54 14.71 6.88
N LEU A 405 11.42 13.70 6.75
CA LEU A 405 12.49 13.64 5.73
C LEU A 405 12.01 13.93 4.29
N ARG A 406 10.79 13.54 3.95
CA ARG A 406 10.20 13.82 2.63
C ARG A 406 10.10 15.34 2.36
N GLU A 407 9.67 16.10 3.34
CA GLU A 407 9.52 17.55 3.22
C GLU A 407 10.89 18.23 3.13
N VAL A 408 11.85 17.77 3.94
CA VAL A 408 13.25 18.26 3.90
C VAL A 408 13.86 18.04 2.51
N VAL A 409 13.74 16.84 1.95
CA VAL A 409 14.23 16.55 0.60
C VAL A 409 13.49 17.36 -0.47
N GLN A 410 12.18 17.60 -0.31
CA GLN A 410 11.43 18.44 -1.26
C GLN A 410 11.91 19.89 -1.27
N ARG A 411 12.18 20.47 -0.09
CA ARG A 411 12.76 21.82 0.01
C ARG A 411 14.14 21.87 -0.63
N GLU A 412 14.95 20.84 -0.42
CA GLU A 412 16.28 20.75 -1.03
C GLU A 412 16.23 20.65 -2.56
N LEU A 413 15.32 19.84 -3.11
CA LEU A 413 15.10 19.77 -4.56
C LEU A 413 14.65 21.12 -5.14
N ALA A 414 13.78 21.85 -4.42
CA ALA A 414 13.35 23.18 -4.82
C ALA A 414 14.52 24.18 -4.80
N ARG A 415 15.37 24.14 -3.77
CA ARG A 415 16.59 24.96 -3.67
C ARG A 415 17.57 24.68 -4.82
N ARG A 416 17.67 23.42 -5.27
CA ARG A 416 18.52 23.00 -6.39
C ARG A 416 17.93 23.28 -7.78
N GLY A 417 16.64 23.58 -7.88
CA GLY A 417 15.94 23.68 -9.17
C GLY A 417 15.83 22.34 -9.91
N THR A 418 15.89 21.21 -9.19
CA THR A 418 15.86 19.86 -9.78
C THR A 418 14.58 19.12 -9.39
N PRO A 419 13.47 19.27 -10.14
CA PRO A 419 12.20 18.63 -9.78
C PRO A 419 12.26 17.11 -9.93
N CYS A 420 11.43 16.40 -9.16
CA CYS A 420 11.33 14.94 -9.19
C CYS A 420 10.20 14.49 -10.15
N GLY A 421 10.54 13.68 -11.16
CA GLY A 421 9.59 13.18 -12.16
C GLY A 421 8.69 12.00 -11.74
N CYS A 422 8.89 11.43 -10.54
CA CYS A 422 8.15 10.24 -10.10
C CYS A 422 6.62 10.49 -10.02
N ILE A 423 5.83 9.43 -10.17
CA ILE A 423 4.35 9.46 -10.13
C ILE A 423 3.81 10.25 -8.93
N ARG A 424 4.34 9.99 -7.73
CA ARG A 424 3.86 10.65 -6.50
C ARG A 424 4.08 12.17 -6.48
N CYS A 425 5.07 12.68 -7.20
CA CYS A 425 5.32 14.11 -7.28
C CYS A 425 4.42 14.80 -8.33
N ARG A 426 3.85 14.02 -9.26
CA ARG A 426 3.00 14.51 -10.36
C ARG A 426 1.52 14.18 -10.16
N GLU A 427 1.16 13.23 -9.29
CA GLU A 427 -0.23 12.84 -9.05
C GLU A 427 -1.09 14.05 -8.70
N ILE A 428 -2.26 14.14 -9.34
CA ILE A 428 -3.15 15.28 -9.16
C ILE A 428 -3.72 15.29 -7.73
N SER A 429 -3.77 16.47 -7.12
CA SER A 429 -4.50 16.70 -5.88
C SER A 429 -5.99 16.93 -6.17
N GLN A 430 -6.77 17.34 -5.17
CA GLN A 430 -8.22 17.63 -5.28
C GLN A 430 -8.59 18.84 -6.17
N ALA A 431 -7.83 19.12 -7.25
CA ALA A 431 -8.10 20.19 -8.19
C ALA A 431 -9.14 19.75 -9.23
N GLN A 432 -9.98 20.67 -9.70
CA GLN A 432 -10.84 20.42 -10.86
C GLN A 432 -10.00 20.45 -12.15
N VAL A 433 -10.30 19.56 -13.07
CA VAL A 433 -9.66 19.50 -14.39
C VAL A 433 -10.73 19.39 -15.45
N ASP A 434 -10.54 20.16 -16.52
CA ASP A 434 -11.31 20.09 -17.75
C ASP A 434 -10.96 18.80 -18.51
N PRO A 435 -11.89 17.82 -18.62
CA PRO A 435 -11.64 16.54 -19.30
C PRO A 435 -11.21 16.67 -20.77
N ASP A 436 -11.66 17.73 -21.45
CA ASP A 436 -11.41 17.93 -22.88
C ASP A 436 -9.98 18.42 -23.15
N ARG A 437 -9.29 18.92 -22.12
CA ARG A 437 -7.90 19.36 -22.18
C ARG A 437 -6.89 18.28 -21.78
N LEU A 438 -7.36 17.09 -21.44
CA LEU A 438 -6.47 16.00 -21.01
C LEU A 438 -5.75 15.36 -22.20
N SER A 439 -4.41 15.29 -22.13
CA SER A 439 -3.58 14.56 -23.08
C SER A 439 -3.34 13.12 -22.63
N ILE A 440 -3.02 12.24 -23.60
CA ILE A 440 -2.50 10.90 -23.35
C ILE A 440 -1.09 10.82 -23.92
N GLU A 441 -0.14 10.40 -23.09
CA GLU A 441 1.26 10.27 -23.43
C GLU A 441 1.74 8.86 -23.09
N THR A 442 2.57 8.28 -23.93
CA THR A 442 3.07 6.91 -23.73
C THR A 442 4.59 6.93 -23.58
N THR A 443 5.07 6.55 -22.40
CA THR A 443 6.49 6.28 -22.16
C THR A 443 6.77 4.80 -22.41
N ARG A 444 7.55 4.50 -23.46
CA ARG A 444 7.98 3.14 -23.81
C ARG A 444 9.36 2.85 -23.23
N TYR A 445 9.56 1.68 -22.63
CA TYR A 445 10.86 1.21 -22.18
C TYR A 445 11.00 -0.30 -22.30
N ARG A 446 12.22 -0.78 -22.54
CA ARG A 446 12.51 -2.21 -22.73
C ARG A 446 13.07 -2.82 -21.46
N THR A 447 12.54 -3.99 -21.11
CA THR A 447 13.09 -4.86 -20.07
C THR A 447 13.82 -6.03 -20.71
N THR A 448 14.26 -7.00 -19.90
CA THR A 448 14.89 -8.23 -20.41
C THR A 448 13.91 -9.04 -21.28
N LEU A 449 12.69 -9.27 -20.78
CA LEU A 449 11.70 -10.15 -21.43
C LEU A 449 10.53 -9.40 -22.09
N THR A 450 10.31 -8.14 -21.72
CA THR A 450 9.12 -7.39 -22.15
C THR A 450 9.46 -6.04 -22.73
N GLU A 451 8.51 -5.51 -23.49
CA GLU A 451 8.42 -4.11 -23.80
C GLU A 451 7.27 -3.50 -23.00
N GLU A 452 7.57 -2.47 -22.23
CA GLU A 452 6.62 -1.84 -21.31
C GLU A 452 6.18 -0.48 -21.86
N PHE A 453 4.91 -0.20 -21.66
CA PHE A 453 4.24 1.04 -22.06
C PHE A 453 3.55 1.61 -20.84
N PHE A 454 4.03 2.77 -20.38
CA PHE A 454 3.37 3.57 -19.37
C PHE A 454 2.53 4.64 -20.07
N ILE A 455 1.24 4.38 -20.17
CA ILE A 455 0.25 5.25 -20.82
C ILE A 455 -0.29 6.18 -19.74
N ALA A 456 0.10 7.45 -19.77
CA ALA A 456 -0.25 8.47 -18.80
C ALA A 456 -1.32 9.41 -19.37
N CYS A 457 -2.33 9.73 -18.58
CA CYS A 457 -3.27 10.80 -18.85
C CYS A 457 -2.92 12.00 -17.96
N THR A 458 -2.61 13.13 -18.58
CA THR A 458 -2.08 14.32 -17.89
C THR A 458 -2.89 15.57 -18.18
N THR A 459 -2.84 16.53 -17.26
CA THR A 459 -3.29 17.90 -17.54
C THR A 459 -2.40 18.53 -18.62
N PRO A 460 -2.85 19.59 -19.30
CA PRO A 460 -1.96 20.42 -20.10
C PRO A 460 -0.72 20.83 -19.30
N ASP A 461 0.38 21.06 -19.99
CA ASP A 461 1.56 21.67 -19.38
C ASP A 461 1.14 22.99 -18.72
N PRO A 462 1.33 23.15 -17.40
CA PRO A 462 1.17 24.45 -16.78
C PRO A 462 2.29 25.39 -17.24
N GLU A 463 2.23 26.66 -16.82
CA GLU A 463 3.28 27.66 -17.02
C GLU A 463 4.71 27.13 -16.76
N PRO A 464 5.76 27.78 -17.32
CA PRO A 464 7.13 27.25 -17.43
C PRO A 464 7.75 26.58 -16.20
N ASP A 465 7.25 26.88 -15.00
CA ASP A 465 7.77 26.42 -13.70
C ASP A 465 7.02 25.23 -13.07
N ARG A 466 6.07 24.60 -13.78
CA ARG A 466 5.32 23.45 -13.22
C ARG A 466 5.21 22.30 -14.22
N SER A 467 5.45 21.07 -13.74
CA SER A 467 5.23 19.85 -14.54
C SER A 467 3.75 19.50 -14.67
N ALA A 468 3.35 18.94 -15.82
CA ALA A 468 2.03 18.37 -16.04
C ALA A 468 1.61 17.40 -14.90
N ARG A 469 0.36 17.53 -14.46
CA ARG A 469 -0.20 16.70 -13.39
C ARG A 469 -0.76 15.41 -13.96
N LEU A 470 -0.53 14.31 -13.26
CA LEU A 470 -0.97 12.97 -13.63
C LEU A 470 -2.38 12.71 -13.08
N VAL A 471 -3.35 12.53 -13.98
CA VAL A 471 -4.77 12.28 -13.67
C VAL A 471 -5.07 10.78 -13.62
N GLY A 472 -4.41 9.99 -14.46
CA GLY A 472 -4.49 8.54 -14.45
C GLY A 472 -3.40 7.92 -15.29
N PHE A 473 -3.20 6.61 -15.18
CA PHE A 473 -2.25 5.88 -16.00
C PHE A 473 -2.62 4.41 -16.15
N LEU A 474 -2.02 3.76 -17.15
CA LEU A 474 -2.11 2.34 -17.41
C LEU A 474 -0.70 1.78 -17.69
N ARG A 475 -0.40 0.60 -17.14
CA ARG A 475 0.84 -0.16 -17.39
C ARG A 475 0.52 -1.34 -18.30
N LEU A 476 1.02 -1.28 -19.53
CA LEU A 476 0.87 -2.34 -20.52
C LEU A 476 2.23 -2.99 -20.76
N SER A 477 2.25 -4.32 -20.83
CA SER A 477 3.45 -5.14 -21.00
C SER A 477 3.25 -6.10 -22.16
N HIS A 478 4.17 -6.04 -23.12
CA HIS A 478 4.22 -6.94 -24.27
C HIS A 478 5.38 -7.89 -24.09
N ILE A 479 5.10 -9.20 -24.05
CA ILE A 479 6.14 -10.22 -24.06
C ILE A 479 6.88 -10.15 -25.40
N ARG A 480 8.21 -10.16 -25.38
CA ARG A 480 9.02 -10.06 -26.60
C ARG A 480 9.15 -11.39 -27.32
N GLU A 481 9.23 -12.47 -26.54
CA GLU A 481 9.40 -13.84 -27.05
C GLU A 481 8.34 -14.73 -26.37
N PRO A 482 7.38 -15.28 -27.13
CA PRO A 482 6.38 -16.20 -26.60
C PRO A 482 7.02 -17.39 -25.86
N GLY A 483 6.37 -17.86 -24.79
CA GLY A 483 6.88 -18.99 -24.00
C GLY A 483 8.09 -18.66 -23.11
N THR A 484 8.46 -17.39 -22.95
CA THR A 484 9.49 -16.96 -21.99
C THR A 484 8.90 -16.43 -20.70
N GLY A 485 9.71 -16.40 -19.63
CA GLY A 485 9.27 -15.95 -18.31
C GLY A 485 8.06 -16.75 -17.80
N SER A 486 7.03 -16.06 -17.31
CA SER A 486 5.83 -16.71 -16.81
C SER A 486 4.91 -17.27 -17.90
N HIS A 487 5.07 -16.83 -19.16
CA HIS A 487 4.31 -17.39 -20.28
C HIS A 487 4.77 -18.83 -20.62
N ALA A 488 5.90 -19.28 -20.06
CA ALA A 488 6.38 -20.65 -20.20
C ALA A 488 5.54 -21.67 -19.40
N PHE A 489 4.77 -21.20 -18.41
CA PHE A 489 4.07 -22.07 -17.46
C PHE A 489 2.67 -21.58 -17.05
N LEU A 490 2.24 -20.41 -17.56
CA LEU A 490 0.88 -19.88 -17.46
C LEU A 490 0.27 -19.83 -18.86
N ASP A 491 -0.33 -20.95 -19.29
CA ASP A 491 -0.84 -21.11 -20.66
C ASP A 491 -1.90 -20.06 -21.03
N GLU A 492 -2.72 -19.62 -20.05
CA GLU A 492 -3.73 -18.58 -20.26
C GLU A 492 -3.16 -17.20 -20.67
N LEU A 493 -1.85 -16.97 -20.44
CA LEU A 493 -1.16 -15.73 -20.83
C LEU A 493 -0.45 -15.83 -22.19
N CYS A 494 -0.34 -17.03 -22.76
CA CYS A 494 0.33 -17.21 -24.04
C CYS A 494 -0.34 -16.35 -25.13
N GLY A 495 0.47 -15.63 -25.91
CA GLY A 495 0.01 -14.75 -26.98
C GLY A 495 -0.82 -13.54 -26.55
N ALA A 496 -0.92 -13.22 -25.25
CA ALA A 496 -1.67 -12.07 -24.77
C ALA A 496 -0.76 -10.88 -24.38
N ALA A 497 -1.21 -9.67 -24.71
CA ALA A 497 -0.68 -8.44 -24.14
C ALA A 497 -1.20 -8.29 -22.70
N MET A 498 -0.35 -7.86 -21.75
CA MET A 498 -0.67 -7.85 -20.33
C MET A 498 -0.90 -6.44 -19.79
N ILE A 499 -2.10 -6.16 -19.31
CA ILE A 499 -2.42 -4.96 -18.53
C ILE A 499 -2.10 -5.25 -17.06
N ARG A 500 -1.07 -4.57 -16.55
CA ARG A 500 -0.51 -4.75 -15.20
C ARG A 500 -1.16 -3.83 -14.16
N GLU A 501 -1.63 -2.67 -14.62
CA GLU A 501 -2.27 -1.68 -13.76
C GLU A 501 -3.14 -0.73 -14.57
N VAL A 502 -4.31 -0.38 -14.02
CA VAL A 502 -5.06 0.82 -14.41
C VAL A 502 -5.31 1.60 -13.12
N HIS A 503 -4.90 2.87 -13.10
CA HIS A 503 -5.09 3.74 -11.95
C HIS A 503 -5.65 5.08 -12.42
N VAL A 504 -6.74 5.53 -11.82
CA VAL A 504 -7.32 6.85 -12.06
C VAL A 504 -7.46 7.54 -10.71
N TYR A 505 -6.83 8.72 -10.57
CA TYR A 505 -6.89 9.49 -9.34
C TYR A 505 -8.29 10.12 -9.19
N GLY A 506 -8.78 10.16 -7.95
CA GLY A 506 -10.10 10.70 -7.66
C GLY A 506 -10.08 12.23 -7.70
N MET A 507 -10.80 12.82 -8.66
CA MET A 507 -11.11 14.26 -8.63
C MET A 507 -12.03 14.52 -7.44
N ALA A 508 -11.72 15.49 -6.58
CA ALA A 508 -12.64 15.83 -5.51
C ALA A 508 -13.94 16.39 -6.09
N GLN A 509 -15.06 15.79 -5.71
CA GLN A 509 -16.33 16.50 -5.70
C GLN A 509 -16.20 17.61 -4.66
N GLY A 510 -16.33 18.87 -5.11
CA GLY A 510 -16.54 19.99 -4.20
C GLY A 510 -17.76 19.71 -3.32
N LEU A 511 -17.67 20.04 -2.04
CA LEU A 511 -18.81 20.00 -1.13
C LEU A 511 -19.84 21.02 -1.65
N GLY A 512 -20.86 20.53 -2.33
CA GLY A 512 -21.93 21.34 -2.91
C GLY A 512 -22.22 20.95 -4.36
N ARG A 513 -23.42 20.42 -4.58
CA ARG A 513 -24.06 20.01 -5.85
C ARG A 513 -23.74 18.59 -6.32
N GLY A 514 -24.62 17.67 -5.90
CA GLY A 514 -25.29 16.69 -6.77
C GLY A 514 -24.44 15.58 -7.41
N ARG A 515 -25.02 14.37 -7.45
CA ARG A 515 -24.52 13.13 -8.08
C ARG A 515 -24.19 13.22 -9.60
N ALA A 516 -24.19 14.41 -10.21
CA ALA A 516 -23.89 14.62 -11.63
C ALA A 516 -22.38 14.60 -11.98
N GLY A 517 -21.48 14.83 -11.01
CA GLY A 517 -20.02 14.84 -11.25
C GLY A 517 -19.37 13.46 -11.41
N ALA A 518 -20.05 12.37 -11.03
CA ALA A 518 -19.51 11.01 -11.14
C ALA A 518 -19.35 10.55 -12.60
N ALA A 519 -20.12 11.12 -13.53
CA ALA A 519 -20.08 10.80 -14.96
C ALA A 519 -18.76 11.23 -15.63
N GLN A 520 -18.07 12.25 -15.13
CA GLN A 520 -16.79 12.71 -15.70
C GLN A 520 -15.63 11.72 -15.44
N HIS A 521 -15.69 10.90 -14.39
CA HIS A 521 -14.69 9.85 -14.14
C HIS A 521 -14.77 8.68 -15.14
N ALA A 522 -15.90 8.51 -15.84
CA ALA A 522 -16.14 7.35 -16.68
C ALA A 522 -15.24 7.30 -17.93
N GLY A 523 -14.70 8.45 -18.36
CA GLY A 523 -13.93 8.57 -19.60
C GLY A 523 -12.45 8.19 -19.51
N VAL A 524 -11.71 8.61 -18.47
CA VAL A 524 -10.24 8.47 -18.42
C VAL A 524 -9.80 7.00 -18.47
N GLY A 525 -10.37 6.16 -17.60
CA GLY A 525 -10.05 4.73 -17.58
C GLY A 525 -10.40 4.03 -18.90
N HIS A 526 -11.50 4.43 -19.56
CA HIS A 526 -11.87 3.90 -20.86
C HIS A 526 -10.90 4.34 -21.97
N ARG A 527 -10.51 5.62 -22.01
CA ARG A 527 -9.51 6.15 -22.95
C ARG A 527 -8.16 5.43 -22.81
N LEU A 528 -7.71 5.19 -21.57
CA LEU A 528 -6.48 4.44 -21.29
C LEU A 528 -6.57 2.99 -21.82
N LEU A 529 -7.70 2.31 -21.59
CA LEU A 529 -7.92 0.94 -22.07
C LEU A 529 -8.00 0.84 -23.61
N ASN A 530 -8.57 1.85 -24.26
CA ASN A 530 -8.64 1.91 -25.72
C ASN A 530 -7.26 2.15 -26.32
N GLU A 531 -6.46 3.04 -25.73
CA GLU A 531 -5.08 3.27 -26.18
C GLU A 531 -4.22 2.01 -25.98
N ALA A 532 -4.40 1.30 -24.86
CA ALA A 532 -3.72 0.03 -24.65
C ALA A 532 -4.13 -1.03 -25.68
N ALA A 533 -5.42 -1.10 -26.04
CA ALA A 533 -5.93 -1.99 -27.07
C ALA A 533 -5.31 -1.69 -28.43
N ARG A 534 -5.31 -0.42 -28.83
CA ARG A 534 -4.67 0.06 -30.07
C ARG A 534 -3.19 -0.33 -30.13
N LEU A 535 -2.42 -0.02 -29.10
CA LEU A 535 -1.00 -0.37 -29.02
C LEU A 535 -0.75 -1.88 -29.09
N SER A 536 -1.65 -2.69 -28.52
CA SER A 536 -1.55 -4.15 -28.55
C SER A 536 -1.87 -4.71 -29.94
N ALA A 537 -2.93 -4.22 -30.58
CA ALA A 537 -3.29 -4.60 -31.95
C ALA A 537 -2.21 -4.19 -32.97
N ASP A 538 -1.66 -2.99 -32.85
CA ASP A 538 -0.55 -2.50 -33.70
C ASP A 538 0.71 -3.38 -33.57
N CYS A 539 0.88 -4.07 -32.45
CA CYS A 539 1.98 -5.02 -32.20
C CYS A 539 1.62 -6.48 -32.51
N GLY A 540 0.45 -6.73 -33.11
CA GLY A 540 0.02 -8.07 -33.55
C GLY A 540 -0.51 -8.97 -32.43
N PHE A 541 -0.93 -8.43 -31.29
CA PHE A 541 -1.62 -9.21 -30.27
C PHE A 541 -3.11 -9.34 -30.61
N ASP A 542 -3.64 -10.56 -30.59
CA ASP A 542 -5.08 -10.85 -30.78
C ASP A 542 -5.91 -10.70 -29.49
N ARG A 543 -5.23 -10.66 -28.34
CA ARG A 543 -5.87 -10.74 -27.02
C ARG A 543 -5.13 -9.90 -25.98
N GLN A 544 -5.90 -9.34 -25.04
CA GLN A 544 -5.38 -8.71 -23.83
C GLN A 544 -5.78 -9.48 -22.58
N SER A 545 -4.82 -9.67 -21.69
CA SER A 545 -5.01 -10.17 -20.33
C SER A 545 -4.86 -9.03 -19.33
N VAL A 546 -5.60 -9.07 -18.23
CA VAL A 546 -5.45 -8.12 -17.12
C VAL A 546 -5.33 -8.83 -15.79
N ILE A 547 -4.40 -8.37 -14.95
CA ILE A 547 -4.24 -8.81 -13.56
C ILE A 547 -5.29 -8.15 -12.63
N ALA A 548 -6.56 -8.40 -12.90
CA ALA A 548 -7.64 -7.82 -12.12
C ALA A 548 -7.59 -8.27 -10.65
N ALA A 549 -7.67 -7.30 -9.73
CA ALA A 549 -8.00 -7.59 -8.34
C ALA A 549 -9.47 -8.01 -8.25
N THR A 550 -9.81 -8.82 -7.24
CA THR A 550 -11.15 -9.40 -7.05
C THR A 550 -12.27 -8.36 -7.15
N GLY A 551 -12.14 -7.27 -6.39
CA GLY A 551 -13.10 -6.17 -6.35
C GLY A 551 -13.15 -5.29 -7.61
N THR A 552 -12.25 -5.50 -8.57
CA THR A 552 -12.22 -4.79 -9.86
C THR A 552 -12.72 -5.65 -11.02
N ARG A 553 -13.01 -6.93 -10.82
CA ARG A 553 -13.46 -7.83 -11.90
C ARG A 553 -14.72 -7.32 -12.59
N GLY A 554 -15.69 -6.81 -11.84
CA GLY A 554 -16.91 -6.22 -12.41
C GLY A 554 -16.64 -5.01 -13.32
N TYR A 555 -15.61 -4.21 -13.03
CA TYR A 555 -15.21 -3.06 -13.88
C TYR A 555 -14.69 -3.51 -15.25
N TYR A 556 -13.90 -4.57 -15.29
CA TYR A 556 -13.35 -5.15 -16.52
C TYR A 556 -14.40 -5.96 -17.28
N ALA A 557 -15.28 -6.70 -16.58
CA ALA A 557 -16.39 -7.43 -17.18
C ALA A 557 -17.31 -6.51 -18.00
N ALA A 558 -17.65 -5.34 -17.44
CA ALA A 558 -18.42 -4.31 -18.15
C ALA A 558 -17.71 -3.73 -19.40
N ARG A 559 -16.45 -4.09 -19.64
CA ARG A 559 -15.61 -3.62 -20.76
C ARG A 559 -15.15 -4.76 -21.67
N GLY A 560 -15.84 -5.89 -21.61
CA GLY A 560 -15.63 -7.04 -22.50
C GLY A 560 -14.59 -8.04 -22.02
N PHE A 561 -14.04 -7.89 -20.82
CA PHE A 561 -13.14 -8.91 -20.26
C PHE A 561 -13.93 -10.07 -19.63
N ARG A 562 -13.47 -11.30 -19.83
CA ARG A 562 -14.05 -12.52 -19.27
C ARG A 562 -13.05 -13.21 -18.35
N GLN A 563 -13.52 -13.83 -17.27
CA GLN A 563 -12.68 -14.52 -16.30
C GLN A 563 -12.08 -15.80 -16.93
N GLY A 564 -10.76 -15.89 -16.93
CA GLY A 564 -9.99 -17.11 -17.20
C GLY A 564 -9.68 -17.88 -15.91
N GLU A 565 -8.60 -18.65 -15.89
CA GLU A 565 -8.19 -19.43 -14.71
C GLU A 565 -7.76 -18.49 -13.58
N LEU A 566 -6.78 -17.61 -13.84
CA LEU A 566 -6.24 -16.67 -12.86
C LEU A 566 -6.36 -15.21 -13.31
N TYR A 567 -6.58 -14.94 -14.59
CA TYR A 567 -6.65 -13.58 -15.15
C TYR A 567 -8.01 -13.29 -15.79
N MET A 568 -8.23 -12.07 -16.27
CA MET A 568 -9.35 -11.78 -17.15
C MET A 568 -8.83 -11.43 -18.55
N HIS A 569 -9.55 -11.86 -19.58
CA HIS A 569 -9.13 -11.76 -20.98
C HIS A 569 -10.18 -11.04 -21.83
N ARG A 570 -9.72 -10.27 -22.80
CA ARG A 570 -10.55 -9.65 -23.84
C ARG A 570 -9.88 -9.83 -25.19
N ASP A 571 -10.64 -10.31 -26.16
CA ASP A 571 -10.19 -10.40 -27.55
C ASP A 571 -10.17 -9.00 -28.17
N LEU A 572 -9.18 -8.74 -29.03
CA LEU A 572 -9.01 -7.45 -29.72
C LEU A 572 -9.65 -7.43 -31.12
N ASN A 573 -10.14 -8.59 -31.58
CA ASN A 573 -10.73 -8.82 -32.90
C ASN A 573 -12.24 -8.63 -32.92
#